data_AF-A0A930T7M4-F1
#
_entry.id   AF-A0A930T7M4-F1
#
_cell.length_a   1.000
_cell.length_b   1.000
_cell.length_c   1.000
_cell.angle_alpha   90.00
_cell.angle_beta   90.00
_cell.angle_gamma   90.00
#
_symmetry.space_group_name_H-M   'P 1'
#
loop_
_entity.id
_entity.type
_entity.pdbx_description
1 polymer ?
#
loop_
_entity_poly.entity_id
_entity_poly.type
_entity_poly.pdbx_seq_one_letter_code
_entity_poly.pdbx_strand_id
1 'polypeptide(L)'
;MSNSTQEPINQPVSEDRHSKNKPDVNEKKLTANPGDRIADVPQSIEEKAQQVAVDSPDITGDHITVPTYFVTEDEDGEKKALHHVKDAEEISDVIRKARVDENGERTWW
;
A
#
# COMPACT_ATOMS: atom_id res chain seq x y z
N MET A 1 3.02 9.17 -29.76
CA MET A 1 3.21 9.47 -28.33
C MET A 1 3.70 8.18 -27.68
N SER A 2 4.89 8.19 -27.12
CA SER A 2 5.56 7.02 -26.56
C SER A 2 4.95 6.67 -25.20
N ASN A 3 4.10 5.66 -25.16
CA ASN A 3 3.60 5.08 -23.92
C ASN A 3 4.75 4.35 -23.22
N SER A 4 5.50 5.06 -22.37
CA SER A 4 6.41 4.42 -21.42
C SER A 4 5.55 3.60 -20.47
N THR A 5 5.43 2.30 -20.74
CA THR A 5 4.89 1.34 -19.78
C THR A 5 5.93 1.25 -18.65
N GLN A 6 5.79 2.11 -17.64
CA GLN A 6 6.61 2.02 -16.44
C GLN A 6 6.26 0.72 -15.72
N GLU A 7 7.27 -0.02 -15.28
CA GLU A 7 7.07 -1.28 -14.55
C GLU A 7 6.14 -1.07 -13.33
N PRO A 8 5.27 -2.03 -13.03
CA PRO A 8 4.39 -1.95 -11.88
C PRO A 8 5.22 -1.91 -10.59
N ILE A 9 4.88 -0.99 -9.69
CA ILE A 9 5.54 -0.89 -8.38
C ILE A 9 5.04 -2.04 -7.51
N ASN A 10 5.93 -2.97 -7.17
CA ASN A 10 5.59 -4.11 -6.31
C ASN A 10 5.45 -3.65 -4.86
N GLN A 11 4.25 -3.79 -4.29
CA GLN A 11 4.00 -3.46 -2.88
C GLN A 11 4.10 -4.71 -1.99
N PRO A 12 4.62 -4.59 -0.76
CA PRO A 12 4.75 -5.71 0.17
C PRO A 12 3.38 -6.08 0.75
N VAL A 13 2.66 -6.93 0.03
CA VAL A 13 1.44 -7.59 0.52
C VAL A 13 1.75 -9.02 0.94
N SER A 14 0.87 -9.60 1.75
CA SER A 14 1.01 -10.98 2.21
C SER A 14 1.07 -11.95 1.01
N GLU A 15 2.13 -12.74 0.91
CA GLU A 15 2.22 -13.86 -0.06
C GLU A 15 1.74 -15.16 0.60
N ASP A 16 1.48 -16.19 -0.21
CA ASP A 16 1.04 -17.51 0.25
C ASP A 16 1.93 -18.08 1.38
N ARG A 17 1.33 -18.75 2.36
CA ARG A 17 1.88 -19.08 3.70
C ARG A 17 3.15 -19.94 3.66
N HIS A 18 3.53 -20.46 2.50
CA HIS A 18 4.63 -21.41 2.34
C HIS A 18 6.01 -20.78 2.05
N SER A 19 6.11 -19.45 1.92
CA SER A 19 7.29 -18.81 1.35
C SER A 19 8.25 -18.12 2.33
N LYS A 20 7.89 -17.91 3.61
CA LYS A 20 8.64 -16.97 4.48
C LYS A 20 9.16 -17.54 5.80
N ASN A 21 10.37 -17.12 6.15
CA ASN A 21 10.99 -17.30 7.46
C ASN A 21 10.29 -16.44 8.53
N LYS A 22 10.18 -16.97 9.75
CA LYS A 22 9.58 -16.27 10.91
C LYS A 22 10.33 -14.98 11.24
N PRO A 23 9.63 -13.85 11.47
CA PRO A 23 10.26 -12.66 12.01
C PRO A 23 10.62 -12.80 13.49
N ASP A 24 11.68 -12.13 13.92
CA ASP A 24 12.12 -12.05 15.30
C ASP A 24 11.26 -11.04 16.08
N VAL A 25 10.46 -11.54 17.02
CA VAL A 25 9.48 -10.79 17.81
C VAL A 25 10.16 -9.88 18.87
N ASN A 26 11.49 -9.91 19.00
CA ASN A 26 12.20 -9.26 20.10
C ASN A 26 12.60 -7.79 19.87
N GLU A 27 12.36 -7.18 18.71
CA GLU A 27 12.74 -5.77 18.49
C GLU A 27 11.66 -4.75 18.87
N LYS A 28 11.83 -4.22 20.08
CA LYS A 28 11.40 -2.90 20.58
C LYS A 28 9.95 -2.75 21.07
N LYS A 29 9.84 -2.29 22.32
CA LYS A 29 8.63 -1.70 22.92
C LYS A 29 8.26 -0.41 22.18
N LEU A 30 7.57 -0.52 21.05
CA LEU A 30 7.10 0.63 20.28
C LEU A 30 5.62 0.90 20.63
N THR A 31 5.26 2.17 20.82
CA THR A 31 3.87 2.60 21.12
C THR A 31 2.99 2.66 19.87
N ALA A 32 3.61 2.59 18.69
CA ALA A 32 2.96 2.55 17.38
C ALA A 32 3.81 1.65 16.47
N ASN A 33 3.17 1.04 15.47
CA ASN A 33 3.90 0.20 14.53
C ASN A 33 4.91 1.05 13.73
N PRO A 34 6.08 0.49 13.36
CA PRO A 34 7.09 1.23 12.62
C PRO A 34 6.56 1.91 11.36
N GLY A 35 5.63 1.27 10.64
CA GLY A 35 5.05 1.86 9.43
C GLY A 35 3.94 2.88 9.67
N ASP A 36 3.38 3.02 10.88
CA ASP A 36 2.47 4.14 11.17
C ASP A 36 3.21 5.48 11.33
N ARG A 37 4.54 5.47 11.22
CA ARG A 37 5.38 6.66 11.32
C ARG A 37 5.58 7.26 9.94
N ILE A 38 5.24 8.54 9.83
CA ILE A 38 5.62 9.34 8.68
C ILE A 38 7.06 9.80 8.89
N ALA A 39 7.92 9.57 7.90
CA ALA A 39 9.28 10.07 7.94
C ALA A 39 9.27 11.60 7.96
N ASP A 40 10.14 12.20 8.78
CA ASP A 40 10.30 13.66 8.84
C ASP A 40 10.94 14.23 7.56
N VAL A 41 11.57 13.36 6.76
CA VAL A 41 12.19 13.70 5.48
C VAL A 41 11.26 13.31 4.31
N PRO A 42 11.24 14.10 3.22
CA PRO A 42 10.50 13.72 2.02
C PRO A 42 11.10 12.45 1.41
N GLN A 43 10.24 11.47 1.14
CA GLN A 43 10.59 10.17 0.54
C GLN A 43 10.02 10.06 -0.87
N SER A 44 10.69 9.27 -1.73
CA SER A 44 10.20 8.97 -3.07
C SER A 44 8.95 8.06 -3.03
N ILE A 45 8.27 7.91 -4.17
CA ILE A 45 7.11 7.01 -4.30
C ILE A 45 7.54 5.56 -4.09
N GLU A 46 8.68 5.16 -4.65
CA GLU A 46 9.25 3.82 -4.56
C GLU A 46 9.62 3.48 -3.11
N GLU A 47 10.20 4.42 -2.38
CA GLU A 47 10.53 4.26 -0.95
C GLU A 47 9.27 4.09 -0.10
N LYS A 48 8.24 4.91 -0.34
CA LYS A 48 6.94 4.81 0.34
C LYS A 48 6.22 3.50 0.01
N ALA A 49 6.34 3.02 -1.23
CA ALA A 49 5.71 1.79 -1.68
C ALA A 49 6.21 0.56 -0.92
N GLN A 50 7.48 0.56 -0.49
CA GLN A 50 8.11 -0.53 0.24
C GLN A 50 7.87 -0.48 1.76
N GLN A 51 7.26 0.59 2.28
CA GLN A 51 7.09 0.77 3.71
C GLN A 51 5.98 -0.13 4.27
N VAL A 52 6.28 -0.85 5.36
CA VAL A 52 5.41 -1.87 5.96
C VAL A 52 4.85 -1.39 7.30
N ALA A 53 3.52 -1.37 7.41
CA ALA A 53 2.78 -1.00 8.61
C ALA A 53 2.74 -2.14 9.62
N VAL A 54 2.35 -3.33 9.16
CA VAL A 54 2.24 -4.52 10.01
C VAL A 54 2.96 -5.67 9.32
N ASP A 55 3.78 -6.41 10.07
CA ASP A 55 4.41 -7.64 9.62
C ASP A 55 4.44 -8.64 10.78
N SER A 56 3.29 -9.25 11.07
CA SER A 56 3.10 -10.08 12.27
C SER A 56 2.07 -11.18 12.03
N PRO A 57 2.14 -12.31 12.76
CA PRO A 57 1.03 -13.24 12.87
C PRO A 57 -0.21 -12.55 13.47
N ASP A 58 -1.37 -12.89 12.93
CA ASP A 58 -2.67 -12.54 13.46
C ASP A 58 -3.11 -13.55 14.55
N ILE A 59 -4.32 -13.35 15.09
CA ILE A 59 -4.91 -14.21 16.13
C ILE A 59 -5.07 -15.67 15.64
N THR A 60 -5.26 -15.87 14.33
CA THR A 60 -5.41 -17.19 13.71
C THR A 60 -4.08 -17.88 13.44
N GLY A 61 -2.95 -17.17 13.63
CA GLY A 61 -1.60 -17.65 13.34
C GLY A 61 -1.16 -17.37 11.91
N ASP A 62 -1.96 -16.64 11.15
CA ASP A 62 -1.65 -16.23 9.79
C ASP A 62 -0.73 -15.04 9.81
N HIS A 63 0.39 -15.14 9.12
CA HIS A 63 1.31 -14.02 9.01
C HIS A 63 0.78 -13.00 8.00
N ILE A 64 0.48 -11.79 8.45
CA ILE A 64 -0.08 -10.73 7.63
C ILE A 64 0.97 -9.62 7.49
N THR A 65 1.26 -9.30 6.23
CA THR A 65 2.03 -8.10 5.86
C THR A 65 1.08 -7.06 5.27
N VAL A 66 1.05 -5.87 5.88
CA VAL A 66 0.22 -4.73 5.47
C VAL A 66 1.11 -3.55 5.08
N PRO A 67 1.00 -3.01 3.86
CA PRO A 67 1.76 -1.84 3.44
C PRO A 67 1.26 -0.56 4.14
N THR A 68 2.15 0.41 4.32
CA THR A 68 1.82 1.72 4.89
C THR A 68 1.16 2.65 3.87
N TYR A 69 1.64 2.62 2.64
CA TYR A 69 1.14 3.44 1.54
C TYR A 69 0.53 2.56 0.47
N PHE A 70 -0.52 3.05 -0.19
CA PHE A 70 -1.09 2.48 -1.41
C PHE A 70 -0.60 3.29 -2.60
N VAL A 71 0.01 2.62 -3.58
CA VAL A 71 0.42 3.30 -4.80
C VAL A 71 -0.69 3.21 -5.82
N THR A 72 -1.18 4.36 -6.26
CA THR A 72 -2.22 4.47 -7.28
C THR A 72 -1.76 5.38 -8.41
N GLU A 73 -2.32 5.17 -9.59
CA GLU A 73 -2.17 6.03 -10.76
C GLU A 73 -3.48 6.79 -10.98
N ASP A 74 -3.40 8.08 -11.29
CA ASP A 74 -4.58 8.88 -11.62
C ASP A 74 -4.91 8.86 -13.12
N GLU A 75 -5.91 9.65 -13.53
CA GLU A 75 -6.37 9.68 -14.93
C GLU A 75 -5.34 10.29 -15.88
N ASP A 76 -4.42 11.11 -15.37
CA ASP A 76 -3.37 11.78 -16.11
C ASP A 76 -2.08 10.92 -16.17
N GLY A 77 -2.07 9.77 -15.48
CA GLY A 77 -0.92 8.87 -15.39
C GLY A 77 0.07 9.23 -14.28
N GLU A 78 -0.27 10.17 -13.39
CA GLU A 78 0.57 10.52 -12.25
C GLU A 78 0.41 9.49 -11.12
N LYS A 79 1.55 9.01 -10.61
CA LYS A 79 1.59 8.05 -9.50
C LYS A 79 1.58 8.78 -8.17
N LYS A 80 0.76 8.31 -7.23
CA LYS A 80 0.64 8.82 -5.87
C LYS A 80 0.77 7.68 -4.87
N ALA A 81 1.50 7.93 -3.78
CA ALA A 81 1.59 7.03 -2.64
C ALA A 81 0.72 7.59 -1.51
N LEU A 82 -0.44 6.97 -1.27
CA LEU A 82 -1.46 7.39 -0.30
C LEU A 82 -1.32 6.63 1.01
N HIS A 83 -1.19 7.33 2.14
CA HIS A 83 -1.07 6.73 3.46
C HIS A 83 -2.40 6.14 3.91
N HIS A 84 -2.41 4.85 4.29
CA HIS A 84 -3.62 4.11 4.63
C HIS A 84 -4.53 4.76 5.69
N VAL A 85 -3.95 5.42 6.72
CA VAL A 85 -4.71 6.20 7.71
C VAL A 85 -4.96 7.65 7.32
N LYS A 86 -3.92 8.40 6.94
CA LYS A 86 -4.02 9.87 6.80
C LYS A 86 -4.80 10.30 5.55
N ASP A 87 -4.71 9.52 4.49
CA ASP A 87 -5.24 9.89 3.18
C ASP A 87 -6.53 9.09 2.89
N ALA A 88 -7.27 8.71 3.92
CA ALA A 88 -8.48 7.89 3.80
C ALA A 88 -9.55 8.53 2.90
N GLU A 89 -9.68 9.86 2.92
CA GLU A 89 -10.57 10.60 2.02
C GLU A 89 -10.10 10.49 0.56
N GLU A 90 -8.82 10.72 0.29
CA GLU A 90 -8.26 10.62 -1.06
C GLU A 90 -8.31 9.19 -1.59
N ILE A 91 -8.08 8.19 -0.75
CA ILE A 91 -8.24 6.77 -1.09
C ILE A 91 -9.70 6.49 -1.46
N SER A 92 -10.66 6.99 -0.68
CA SER A 92 -12.09 6.87 -1.00
C SER A 92 -12.41 7.51 -2.35
N ASP A 93 -11.85 8.70 -2.63
CA ASP A 93 -12.01 9.41 -3.90
C ASP A 93 -11.46 8.60 -5.07
N VAL A 94 -10.26 8.03 -4.92
CA VAL A 94 -9.63 7.19 -5.93
C VAL A 94 -10.49 5.96 -6.22
N ILE A 95 -10.98 5.27 -5.19
CA ILE A 95 -11.88 4.11 -5.36
C ILE A 95 -13.18 4.52 -6.06
N ARG A 96 -13.75 5.69 -5.71
CA ARG A 96 -14.95 6.21 -6.37
C ARG A 96 -14.71 6.52 -7.84
N LYS A 97 -13.58 7.13 -8.19
CA LYS A 97 -13.19 7.43 -9.58
C LYS A 97 -12.86 6.17 -10.38
N ALA A 98 -12.32 5.15 -9.72
CA ALA A 98 -11.99 3.86 -10.32
C ALA A 98 -13.21 2.94 -10.47
N ARG A 99 -14.41 3.37 -10.05
CA ARG A 99 -15.63 2.56 -10.16
C ARG A 99 -15.98 2.31 -11.62
N VAL A 100 -16.16 1.04 -11.95
CA VAL A 100 -16.56 0.56 -13.27
C VAL A 100 -17.83 -0.28 -13.20
N ASP A 101 -18.57 -0.34 -14.30
CA ASP A 101 -19.70 -1.25 -14.49
C ASP A 101 -19.23 -2.69 -14.83
N GLU A 102 -20.19 -3.59 -15.08
CA GLU A 102 -19.91 -4.99 -15.45
C GLU A 102 -19.14 -5.13 -16.77
N ASN A 103 -19.15 -4.10 -17.61
CA ASN A 103 -18.44 -4.05 -18.89
C ASN A 103 -17.02 -3.45 -18.73
N GLY A 104 -16.65 -3.01 -17.52
CA GLY A 104 -15.40 -2.33 -17.24
C GLY A 104 -15.41 -0.84 -17.61
N GLU A 105 -16.57 -0.25 -17.89
CA GLU A 105 -16.72 1.18 -18.21
C GLU A 105 -16.88 2.01 -16.94
N ARG A 106 -16.17 3.15 -16.86
CA ARG A 106 -16.21 4.03 -15.68
C ARG A 106 -17.60 4.61 -15.45
N THR A 107 -18.07 4.56 -14.21
CA THR A 107 -19.43 4.96 -13.85
C THR A 107 -19.47 5.96 -12.69
N TRP A 108 -20.28 7.03 -12.86
CA TRP A 108 -20.42 8.15 -11.93
C TRP A 108 -21.90 8.30 -11.54
N TRP A 109 -22.30 7.84 -10.35
CA TRP A 109 -23.62 8.09 -9.76
C TRP A 109 -23.51 8.36 -8.26
#